data_AF-A0A358IVS0-F1
#
_entry.id   AF-A0A358IVS0-F1
#
_cell.length_a   1.000
_cell.length_b   1.000
_cell.length_c   1.000
_cell.angle_alpha   90.00
_cell.angle_beta   90.00
_cell.angle_gamma   90.00
#
_symmetry.space_group_name_H-M   'P 1'
#
loop_
_entity.id
_entity.type
_entity.pdbx_description
1 polymer ?
#
loop_
_entity_poly.entity_id
_entity_poly.type
_entity_poly.pdbx_seq_one_letter_code
_entity_poly.pdbx_strand_id
1 'polypeptide(L)' 'LVDGRDNRTSIPRLPIRHSGTGDLFTAFMTTWLLKGASLAGAAERATRDIQRVLRRTLDAGVFEMRIIGD' A
#
# COMPACT_ATOMS: atom_id res chain seq x y z
N LEU A 1 8.26 13.47 -26.62
CA LEU A 1 7.06 13.30 -25.76
C LEU A 1 7.11 11.86 -25.26
N VAL A 2 7.26 11.65 -23.95
CA VAL A 2 7.27 10.29 -23.40
C VAL A 2 5.82 9.80 -23.42
N ASP A 3 5.59 8.67 -24.09
CA ASP A 3 4.28 8.01 -24.17
C ASP A 3 3.81 7.62 -22.75
N GLY A 4 2.88 8.40 -22.20
CA GLY A 4 2.37 8.22 -20.85
C GLY A 4 1.50 6.97 -20.78
N ARG A 5 1.98 5.91 -20.13
CA ARG A 5 1.19 4.70 -19.90
C ARG A 5 0.46 4.80 -18.57
N ASP A 6 -0.86 4.67 -18.64
CA ASP A 6 -1.71 4.56 -17.45
C ASP A 6 -1.67 3.13 -16.89
N ASN A 7 -1.61 3.00 -15.57
CA ASN A 7 -1.69 1.71 -14.88
C ASN A 7 -2.78 1.75 -13.81
N ARG A 8 -3.65 0.74 -13.79
CA ARG A 8 -4.71 0.59 -12.79
C ARG A 8 -4.54 -0.73 -12.05
N THR A 9 -4.39 -0.64 -10.73
CA THR A 9 -4.39 -1.82 -9.84
C THR A 9 -5.69 -1.84 -9.05
N SER A 10 -6.45 -2.93 -9.16
CA SER A 10 -7.66 -3.16 -8.37
C SER A 10 -7.37 -4.17 -7.26
N ILE A 11 -7.84 -3.90 -6.05
CA ILE A 11 -7.68 -4.79 -4.89
C ILE A 11 -8.99 -5.00 -4.16
N PRO A 12 -9.23 -6.19 -3.59
CA PRO A 12 -10.38 -6.41 -2.72
C PRO A 12 -10.34 -5.46 -1.53
N ARG A 13 -11.49 -4.86 -1.23
CA ARG A 13 -11.66 -4.04 -0.03
C ARG A 13 -11.85 -4.95 1.17
N LEU A 14 -10.99 -4.83 2.19
CA LEU A 14 -11.15 -5.53 3.46
C LEU A 14 -12.29 -4.89 4.27
N PRO A 15 -13.02 -5.66 5.10
CA PRO A 15 -14.15 -5.17 5.90
C PRO A 15 -13.70 -4.37 7.14
N ILE A 16 -12.75 -3.45 6.97
CA ILE A 16 -12.20 -2.59 8.03
C ILE A 16 -12.09 -1.15 7.54
N ARG A 17 -12.05 -0.19 8.47
CA ARG A 17 -11.84 1.24 8.19
C ARG A 17 -10.82 1.79 9.18
N HIS A 18 -9.69 2.26 8.66
CA HIS A 18 -8.62 2.88 9.44
C HIS A 18 -8.22 4.22 8.80
N SER A 19 -7.91 5.20 9.64
CA SER A 19 -7.22 6.42 9.25
C SER A 19 -5.76 6.12 8.85
N GLY A 20 -5.13 7.02 8.09
CA GLY A 20 -3.71 6.92 7.75
C GLY A 20 -3.35 5.91 6.65
N THR A 21 -4.31 5.24 6.03
CA THR A 21 -4.03 4.28 4.93
C THR A 21 -3.42 4.95 3.69
N GLY A 22 -3.80 6.20 3.41
CA GLY A 22 -3.20 7.02 2.36
C GLY A 22 -1.76 7.44 2.69
N ASP A 23 -1.49 7.80 3.94
CA ASP A 23 -0.14 8.15 4.40
C ASP A 23 0.78 6.94 4.29
N LEU A 24 0.34 5.78 4.77
CA LEU A 24 1.12 4.56 4.72
C LEU A 24 1.34 4.06 3.29
N PHE A 25 0.34 4.15 2.41
CA PHE A 25 0.52 3.88 0.99
C PHE A 25 1.59 4.80 0.38
N THR A 26 1.54 6.11 0.68
CA THR A 26 2.49 7.10 0.17
C THR A 26 3.91 6.84 0.67
N ALA A 27 4.06 6.44 1.94
CA ALA A 27 5.35 6.04 2.51
C ALA A 27 5.95 4.83 1.79
N PHE A 28 5.15 3.78 1.54
CA PHE A 28 5.61 2.62 0.77
C PHE A 28 5.92 2.97 -0.68
N MET A 29 5.07 3.76 -1.34
CA MET A 29 5.27 4.17 -2.74
C MET A 29 6.58 4.93 -2.89
N THR A 30 6.80 5.95 -2.05
CA THR A 30 8.06 6.72 -1.99
C THR A 30 9.26 5.81 -1.74
N THR A 31 9.14 4.86 -0.81
CA THR A 31 10.21 3.91 -0.52
C THR A 31 10.60 3.08 -1.75
N TRP A 32 9.63 2.58 -2.52
CA TRP A 32 9.90 1.79 -3.72
C TRP A 32 10.47 2.63 -4.86
N LEU A 33 10.02 3.88 -5.02
CA LEU A 33 10.62 4.82 -5.97
C LEU A 33 12.08 5.13 -5.64
N LEU A 34 12.39 5.41 -4.36
CA LEU A 34 13.76 5.66 -3.92
C LEU A 34 14.68 4.45 -4.12
N LYS A 35 14.11 3.24 -4.14
CA LYS A 35 14.81 1.99 -4.47
C LYS A 35 14.94 1.73 -5.99
N GLY A 36 14.51 2.67 -6.84
CA GLY A 36 14.63 2.58 -8.29
C GLY A 36 13.51 1.79 -8.98
N ALA A 37 12.39 1.51 -8.31
CA ALA A 37 11.24 0.92 -8.98
C ALA A 37 10.63 1.90 -9.99
N SER A 38 10.08 1.39 -11.10
CA SER A 38 9.23 2.18 -11.99
C SER A 38 7.97 2.66 -11.25
N LEU A 39 7.30 3.70 -11.74
CA LEU A 39 6.07 4.20 -11.12
C LEU A 39 5.00 3.10 -10.96
N ALA A 40 4.79 2.30 -12.02
CA ALA A 40 3.86 1.17 -11.98
C ALA A 40 4.30 0.10 -10.96
N GLY A 41 5.59 -0.23 -10.93
CA GLY A 41 6.14 -1.20 -9.98
C GLY A 41 6.08 -0.73 -8.53
N ALA A 42 6.31 0.57 -8.28
CA ALA A 42 6.17 1.17 -6.96
C ALA A 42 4.72 1.13 -6.48
N ALA A 43 3.76 1.50 -7.35
CA ALA A 43 2.34 1.44 -7.05
C ALA A 43 1.86 0.02 -6.71
N GLU A 44 2.27 -0.98 -7.50
CA GLU A 44 1.91 -2.39 -7.26
C GLU A 44 2.49 -2.89 -5.92
N ARG A 45 3.76 -2.60 -5.65
CA ARG A 45 4.43 -3.03 -4.41
C ARG A 45 3.84 -2.33 -3.18
N ALA A 46 3.64 -1.02 -3.24
CA ALA A 46 2.99 -0.27 -2.17
C ALA A 46 1.58 -0.77 -1.88
N THR A 47 0.81 -1.09 -2.92
CA THR A 47 -0.53 -1.68 -2.82
C THR A 47 -0.52 -3.03 -2.08
N ARG A 48 0.46 -3.89 -2.38
CA ARG A 48 0.62 -5.18 -1.69
C ARG A 48 1.02 -4.99 -0.23
N ASP A 49 1.91 -4.04 0.05
CA ASP A 49 2.43 -3.82 1.40
C ASP A 49 1.36 -3.23 2.34
N ILE A 50 0.55 -2.27 1.87
CA ILE A 50 -0.60 -1.75 2.64
C ILE A 50 -1.65 -2.85 2.87
N GLN A 51 -1.93 -3.70 1.87
CA GLN A 51 -2.85 -4.83 2.03
C GLN A 51 -2.39 -5.83 3.10
N ARG A 52 -1.08 -6.09 3.20
CA ARG A 52 -0.52 -6.92 4.29
C ARG A 52 -0.69 -6.28 5.66
N VAL A 53 -0.52 -4.96 5.79
CA VAL A 53 -0.76 -4.25 7.06
C VAL A 53 -2.23 -4.31 7.45
N LEU A 54 -3.13 -4.02 6.51
CA LEU A 54 -4.57 -4.07 6.76
C LEU A 54 -5.05 -5.48 7.11
N ARG A 55 -4.52 -6.51 6.45
CA ARG A 55 -4.83 -7.90 6.80
C ARG A 55 -4.42 -8.24 8.23
N ARG A 56 -3.16 -7.94 8.60
CA ARG A 56 -2.65 -8.14 9.97
C ARG A 56 -3.47 -7.36 11.01
N THR A 57 -3.91 -6.16 10.66
CA THR A 57 -4.73 -5.31 11.53
C THR A 57 -6.12 -5.91 11.76
N LEU A 58 -6.76 -6.38 10.67
CA LEU A 58 -8.03 -7.11 10.74
C LEU A 58 -7.91 -8.38 11.57
N ASP A 59 -6.90 -9.21 11.31
CA ASP A 59 -6.71 -10.49 11.99
C ASP A 59 -6.44 -10.30 13.50
N ALA A 60 -5.77 -9.21 13.88
CA ALA A 60 -5.53 -8.84 15.28
C ALA A 60 -6.75 -8.19 15.97
N GLY A 61 -7.79 -7.80 15.23
CA GLY A 61 -8.99 -7.16 15.79
C GLY A 61 -8.72 -5.82 16.47
N VAL A 62 -7.64 -5.11 16.10
CA VAL A 62 -7.24 -3.84 16.73
C VAL A 62 -7.62 -2.62 15.88
N PHE A 63 -7.81 -1.48 16.55
CA PHE A 63 -8.15 -0.23 15.87
C PHE A 63 -6.94 0.41 15.16
N GLU A 64 -5.77 0.39 15.78
CA GLU A 64 -4.55 0.98 15.21
C GLU A 64 -3.87 0.04 14.21
N MET A 65 -3.33 0.61 13.12
CA MET A 65 -2.66 -0.19 12.09
C MET A 65 -1.44 -0.93 12.65
N ARG A 66 -1.36 -2.24 12.39
CA ARG A 66 -0.20 -3.08 12.69
C ARG A 66 0.88 -2.91 11.62
N ILE A 67 1.52 -1.74 11.59
CA ILE A 67 2.56 -1.38 10.61
C ILE A 67 3.80 -2.27 10.79
N ILE A 68 4.26 -2.38 12.03
CA ILE A 68 5.32 -3.29 12.46
C ILE A 68 4.68 -4.64 12.80
N GLY A 69 5.23 -5.73 12.28
CA GLY A 69 4.82 -7.08 12.67
C GLY A 69 5.46 -7.47 14.00
N ASP A 70 4.85 -8.45 14.67
CA ASP A 70 5.60 -9.31 15.59
C ASP A 70 6.40 -10.34 14.78
#